data_AF-A0A8D0GNF7-F1
#
_entry.id   AF-A0A8D0GNF7-F1
#
_cell.length_a   1.000
_cell.length_b   1.000
_cell.length_c   1.000
_cell.angle_alpha   90.00
_cell.angle_beta   90.00
_cell.angle_gamma   90.00
#
_symmetry.space_group_name_H-M   'P 1'
#
loop_
_entity.id
_entity.type
_entity.pdbx_description
1 polymer ?
#
loop_
_entity_poly.entity_id
_entity_poly.type
_entity_poly.pdbx_seq_one_letter_code
_entity_poly.pdbx_strand_id
1 'polypeptide(L)'
;MKAWGAHVTAVCSHDASALVKKLGADDVIDYKSGAVEEQLKTFPLFDFILDNVGGSTEKWAVNFLKKWSGATYVTLVTPFLVNVDRLGVADGMLQTGVTVGTKAVKHLCKGIHYRWAFFMASGLYLDEIAALVDSGKIQPVIDQVFPFSEVPKAFLKLERGHARGKTVINVINKM
;
A
#
# COMPACT_ATOMS: atom_id res chain seq x y z
N MET A 1 4.97 -9.20 5.85
CA MET A 1 6.35 -9.20 5.30
C MET A 1 7.39 -9.59 6.36
N LYS A 2 7.67 -8.76 7.38
CA LYS A 2 8.66 -9.12 8.44
C LYS A 2 8.32 -10.40 9.20
N ALA A 3 7.04 -10.62 9.52
CA ALA A 3 6.54 -11.87 10.11
C ALA A 3 6.89 -13.14 9.32
N TRP A 4 7.24 -12.99 8.03
CA TRP A 4 7.60 -14.05 7.10
C TRP A 4 9.08 -13.99 6.67
N GLY A 5 9.92 -13.26 7.40
CA GLY A 5 11.37 -13.22 7.17
C GLY A 5 11.82 -12.37 5.97
N ALA A 6 10.93 -11.59 5.36
CA ALA A 6 11.32 -10.69 4.27
C ALA A 6 12.22 -9.55 4.77
N HIS A 7 13.10 -9.09 3.88
CA HIS A 7 13.76 -7.79 4.02
C HIS A 7 12.84 -6.69 3.47
N VAL A 8 12.64 -5.62 4.23
CA VAL A 8 11.64 -4.58 3.96
C VAL A 8 12.29 -3.22 3.90
N THR A 9 12.26 -2.62 2.72
CA THR A 9 12.56 -1.20 2.49
C THR A 9 11.25 -0.43 2.46
N ALA A 10 11.10 0.56 3.34
CA ALA A 10 9.92 1.42 3.42
C ALA A 10 10.20 2.81 2.83
N VAL A 11 9.34 3.28 1.94
CA VAL A 11 9.39 4.67 1.43
C VAL A 11 8.30 5.46 2.16
N CYS A 12 8.69 6.46 2.95
CA CYS A 12 7.75 7.28 3.73
C CYS A 12 8.24 8.72 3.88
N SER A 13 7.51 9.57 4.57
CA SER A 13 8.00 10.92 4.91
C SER A 13 8.99 10.82 6.07
N HIS A 14 9.93 11.76 6.16
CA HIS A 14 10.94 11.80 7.22
C HIS A 14 10.36 11.59 8.63
N ASP A 15 9.26 12.26 8.96
CA ASP A 15 8.60 12.20 10.27
C ASP A 15 7.93 10.84 10.57
N ALA A 16 7.72 9.99 9.56
CA ALA A 16 7.25 8.61 9.73
C ALA A 16 8.39 7.59 9.88
N SER A 17 9.65 7.99 9.65
CA SER A 17 10.80 7.06 9.58
C SER A 17 10.99 6.25 10.86
N ALA A 18 10.94 6.92 12.02
CA ALA A 18 11.08 6.25 13.31
C ALA A 18 9.96 5.21 13.56
N LEU A 19 8.73 5.52 13.15
CA LEU A 19 7.60 4.61 13.27
C LEU A 19 7.79 3.36 12.42
N VAL A 20 8.12 3.50 11.13
CA VAL A 20 8.27 2.34 10.24
C VAL A 20 9.47 1.47 10.62
N LYS A 21 10.57 2.06 11.12
CA LYS A 21 11.69 1.30 11.71
C LYS A 21 11.26 0.50 12.94
N LYS A 22 10.48 1.10 13.85
CA LYS A 22 9.94 0.39 15.02
C LYS A 22 9.04 -0.79 14.61
N LEU A 23 8.35 -0.69 13.47
CA LEU A 23 7.55 -1.80 12.91
C LEU A 23 8.38 -2.87 12.20
N GLY A 24 9.70 -2.67 12.09
CA GLY A 24 10.65 -3.65 11.57
C GLY A 24 11.09 -3.40 10.13
N ALA A 25 10.87 -2.22 9.54
CA ALA A 25 11.54 -1.88 8.28
C ALA A 25 13.06 -1.90 8.47
N ASP A 26 13.76 -2.63 7.59
CA ASP A 26 15.23 -2.73 7.62
C ASP A 26 15.84 -1.43 7.07
N ASP A 27 15.27 -0.91 5.99
CA ASP A 27 15.65 0.36 5.38
C ASP A 27 14.48 1.33 5.27
N VAL A 28 14.81 2.62 5.32
CA VAL A 28 13.82 3.69 5.15
C VAL A 28 14.36 4.76 4.21
N ILE A 29 13.55 5.12 3.23
CA ILE A 29 13.81 6.18 2.27
C ILE A 29 12.79 7.30 2.47
N ASP A 30 13.27 8.53 2.67
CA ASP A 30 12.40 9.71 2.71
C ASP A 30 12.06 10.15 1.29
N TYR A 31 10.78 10.09 0.92
CA TYR A 31 10.35 10.48 -0.42
C TYR A 31 10.49 11.98 -0.70
N LYS A 32 10.61 12.82 0.34
CA LYS A 32 10.79 14.27 0.21
C LYS A 32 12.25 14.70 0.10
N SER A 33 13.20 13.77 0.18
CA SER A 33 14.64 14.05 0.08
C SER A 33 15.10 14.53 -1.30
N GLY A 34 14.26 14.37 -2.33
CA GLY A 34 14.59 14.74 -3.72
C GLY A 34 15.46 13.74 -4.46
N ALA A 35 15.86 12.63 -3.83
CA ALA A 35 16.82 11.66 -4.40
C ALA A 35 16.35 10.20 -4.31
N VAL A 36 15.04 9.93 -4.25
CA VAL A 36 14.48 8.58 -4.04
C VAL A 36 15.01 7.57 -5.07
N GLU A 37 14.97 7.90 -6.35
CA GLU A 37 15.46 6.99 -7.40
C GLU A 37 16.97 6.77 -7.30
N GLU A 38 17.75 7.80 -6.98
CA GLU A 38 19.20 7.66 -6.81
C GLU A 38 19.56 6.82 -5.58
N GLN A 39 18.82 7.00 -4.48
CA GLN A 39 18.95 6.15 -3.30
C GLN A 39 18.59 4.70 -3.64
N LEU A 40 17.47 4.45 -4.33
CA LEU A 40 17.06 3.09 -4.70
C LEU A 40 18.07 2.38 -5.61
N LYS A 41 18.87 3.10 -6.41
CA LYS A 41 19.94 2.51 -7.22
C LYS A 41 21.07 1.91 -6.38
N THR A 42 21.23 2.31 -5.13
CA THR A 42 22.25 1.73 -4.24
C THR A 42 21.80 0.41 -3.60
N PHE A 43 20.51 0.07 -3.70
CA PHE A 43 19.94 -1.17 -3.19
C PHE A 43 19.97 -2.28 -4.23
N PRO A 44 19.98 -3.55 -3.81
CA PRO A 44 19.64 -4.66 -4.69
C PRO A 44 18.25 -4.48 -5.30
N LEU A 45 18.04 -5.01 -6.50
CA LEU A 45 16.71 -5.08 -7.11
C LEU A 45 15.75 -5.89 -6.22
N PHE A 46 14.48 -5.50 -6.22
CA PHE A 46 13.43 -6.08 -5.39
C PHE A 46 12.74 -7.26 -6.05
N ASP A 47 12.31 -8.23 -5.24
CA ASP A 47 11.44 -9.34 -5.68
C ASP A 47 9.95 -8.93 -5.68
N PHE A 48 9.59 -7.93 -4.87
CA PHE A 48 8.21 -7.50 -4.70
C PHE A 48 8.12 -6.01 -4.38
N ILE A 49 7.20 -5.31 -5.03
CA ILE A 49 6.86 -3.91 -4.73
C ILE A 49 5.34 -3.82 -4.49
N LEU A 50 4.97 -3.26 -3.33
CA LEU A 50 3.59 -2.92 -2.99
C LEU A 50 3.38 -1.41 -3.07
N ASP A 51 2.65 -0.97 -4.08
CA ASP A 51 2.37 0.43 -4.34
C ASP A 51 1.01 0.85 -3.73
N ASN A 52 1.09 1.72 -2.73
CA ASN A 52 -0.05 2.34 -2.06
C ASN A 52 -0.18 3.85 -2.39
N VAL A 53 0.64 4.35 -3.31
CA VAL A 53 0.69 5.78 -3.66
C VAL A 53 0.09 6.00 -5.05
N GLY A 54 0.43 5.14 -6.00
CA GLY A 54 -0.03 5.22 -7.38
C GLY A 54 0.44 6.47 -8.13
N GLY A 55 -0.19 6.71 -9.27
CA GLY A 55 0.11 7.87 -10.11
C GLY A 55 1.48 7.75 -10.78
N SER A 56 2.44 8.59 -10.39
CA SER A 56 3.77 8.64 -11.01
C SER A 56 4.69 7.50 -10.58
N THR A 57 4.42 6.83 -9.45
CA THR A 57 5.24 5.72 -8.92
C THR A 57 5.44 4.61 -9.94
N GLU A 58 4.39 4.24 -10.66
CA GLU A 58 4.43 3.18 -11.67
C GLU A 58 5.45 3.43 -12.80
N LYS A 59 5.82 4.69 -13.06
CA LYS A 59 6.73 5.05 -14.15
C LYS A 59 8.18 4.66 -13.83
N TRP A 60 8.56 4.72 -12.56
CA TRP A 60 9.95 4.53 -12.11
C TRP A 60 10.12 3.32 -11.19
N ALA A 61 9.19 3.05 -10.27
CA ALA A 61 9.33 2.01 -9.24
C ALA A 61 9.48 0.60 -9.85
N VAL A 62 8.75 0.32 -10.93
CA VAL A 62 8.82 -0.95 -11.67
C VAL A 62 10.22 -1.28 -12.21
N ASN A 63 11.09 -0.28 -12.40
CA ASN A 63 12.43 -0.48 -12.91
C ASN A 63 13.39 -1.06 -11.86
N PHE A 64 13.00 -1.02 -10.58
CA PHE A 64 13.77 -1.56 -9.46
C PHE A 64 13.41 -3.02 -9.15
N LEU A 65 12.54 -3.68 -9.93
CA LEU A 65 12.25 -5.11 -9.79
C LEU A 65 13.27 -5.99 -10.53
N LYS A 66 13.58 -7.15 -9.97
CA LYS A 66 14.39 -8.19 -10.63
C LYS A 66 13.69 -8.72 -11.88
N LYS A 67 14.31 -8.58 -13.04
CA LYS A 67 13.74 -9.07 -14.30
C LYS A 67 13.86 -10.60 -14.41
N TRP A 68 12.89 -11.23 -15.05
CA TRP A 68 12.87 -12.67 -15.39
C TRP A 68 13.05 -13.60 -14.18
N SER A 69 12.57 -13.16 -13.01
CA SER A 69 12.70 -13.88 -11.73
C SER A 69 11.35 -14.22 -11.07
N GLY A 70 10.24 -13.82 -11.71
CA GLY A 70 8.91 -13.85 -11.10
C GLY A 70 8.57 -12.61 -10.27
N ALA A 71 9.48 -11.63 -10.18
CA ALA A 71 9.26 -10.42 -9.39
C ALA A 71 7.97 -9.68 -9.78
N THR A 72 7.28 -9.16 -8.76
CA THR A 72 5.89 -8.68 -8.90
C THR A 72 5.70 -7.28 -8.37
N TYR A 73 5.08 -6.43 -9.18
CA TYR A 73 4.54 -5.13 -8.82
C TYR A 73 3.03 -5.26 -8.56
N VAL A 74 2.59 -4.91 -7.36
CA VAL A 74 1.18 -4.87 -6.98
C VAL A 74 0.81 -3.44 -6.59
N THR A 75 -0.20 -2.86 -7.21
CA THR A 75 -0.75 -1.56 -6.80
C THR A 75 -2.17 -1.70 -6.26
N LEU A 76 -2.47 -0.96 -5.19
CA LEU A 76 -3.83 -0.79 -4.63
C LEU A 76 -4.52 0.46 -5.18
N VAL A 77 -3.80 1.32 -5.91
CA VAL A 77 -4.31 2.58 -6.45
C VAL A 77 -4.65 2.40 -7.92
N THR A 78 -5.91 2.09 -8.20
CA THR A 78 -6.38 1.78 -9.55
C THR A 78 -7.49 2.73 -9.99
N PRO A 79 -7.62 3.00 -11.30
CA PRO A 79 -8.71 3.83 -11.82
C PRO A 79 -10.03 3.06 -11.95
N PHE A 80 -10.16 1.85 -11.39
CA PHE A 80 -11.29 0.94 -11.64
C PHE A 80 -12.65 1.61 -11.38
N LEU A 81 -12.88 2.11 -10.16
CA LEU A 81 -14.14 2.78 -9.82
C LEU A 81 -14.26 4.15 -10.51
N VAL A 82 -13.15 4.90 -10.58
CA VAL A 82 -13.13 6.23 -11.22
C VAL A 82 -13.52 6.18 -12.69
N ASN A 83 -13.13 5.14 -13.42
CA ASN A 83 -13.50 4.96 -14.83
C ASN A 83 -15.00 4.67 -14.96
N VAL A 84 -15.56 3.83 -14.08
CA VAL A 84 -17.01 3.54 -14.06
C VAL A 84 -17.82 4.78 -13.72
N ASP A 85 -17.39 5.58 -12.73
CA ASP A 85 -18.07 6.81 -12.34
C ASP A 85 -18.08 7.85 -13.47
N ARG A 86 -16.99 7.95 -14.23
CA ARG A 86 -16.82 8.97 -15.27
C ARG A 86 -17.42 8.60 -16.63
N LEU A 87 -17.34 7.33 -17.00
CA LEU A 87 -17.72 6.85 -18.34
C LEU A 87 -18.95 5.94 -18.32
N GLY A 88 -19.50 5.63 -17.14
CA GLY A 88 -20.54 4.61 -16.99
C GLY A 88 -19.96 3.19 -16.98
N VAL A 89 -20.82 2.22 -16.67
CA VAL A 89 -20.40 0.83 -16.44
C VAL A 89 -19.75 0.20 -17.67
N ALA A 90 -20.35 0.35 -18.86
CA ALA A 90 -19.85 -0.30 -20.07
C ALA A 90 -18.49 0.27 -20.51
N ASP A 91 -18.42 1.57 -20.78
CA ASP A 91 -17.21 2.22 -21.29
C ASP A 91 -16.11 2.29 -20.22
N GLY A 92 -16.48 2.47 -18.96
CA GLY A 92 -15.55 2.43 -17.83
C GLY A 92 -14.88 1.06 -17.65
N MET A 93 -15.63 -0.03 -17.81
CA MET A 93 -15.07 -1.39 -17.77
C MET A 93 -14.19 -1.67 -18.99
N LEU A 94 -14.58 -1.23 -20.18
CA LEU A 94 -13.76 -1.33 -21.39
C LEU A 94 -12.42 -0.60 -21.21
N GLN A 95 -12.45 0.67 -20.77
CA GLN A 95 -11.24 1.45 -20.53
C GLN A 95 -10.33 0.81 -19.47
N THR A 96 -10.93 0.28 -18.41
CA THR A 96 -10.22 -0.44 -17.34
C THR A 96 -9.54 -1.70 -17.90
N GLY A 97 -10.24 -2.49 -18.70
CA GLY A 97 -9.72 -3.68 -19.37
C GLY A 97 -8.54 -3.37 -20.28
N VAL A 98 -8.66 -2.31 -21.11
CA VAL A 98 -7.56 -1.83 -21.96
C VAL A 98 -6.36 -1.40 -21.11
N THR A 99 -6.59 -0.65 -20.03
CA THR A 99 -5.53 -0.16 -19.15
C THR A 99 -4.76 -1.31 -18.48
N VAL A 100 -5.47 -2.26 -17.86
CA VAL A 100 -4.82 -3.37 -17.16
C VAL A 100 -4.15 -4.32 -18.14
N GLY A 101 -4.79 -4.61 -19.28
CA GLY A 101 -4.25 -5.49 -20.31
C GLY A 101 -2.96 -4.95 -20.92
N THR A 102 -2.97 -3.68 -21.35
CA THR A 102 -1.78 -3.04 -21.94
C THR A 102 -0.63 -2.93 -20.95
N LYS A 103 -0.90 -2.55 -19.68
CA LYS A 103 0.13 -2.50 -18.64
C LYS A 103 0.68 -3.90 -18.33
N ALA A 104 -0.19 -4.90 -18.14
CA ALA A 104 0.25 -6.26 -17.85
C ALA A 104 1.17 -6.82 -18.95
N VAL A 105 0.79 -6.68 -20.22
CA VAL A 105 1.62 -7.13 -21.36
C VAL A 105 2.92 -6.34 -21.43
N LYS A 106 2.88 -5.01 -21.36
CA LYS A 106 4.07 -4.14 -21.38
C LYS A 106 5.09 -4.54 -20.32
N HIS A 107 4.63 -4.84 -19.11
CA HIS A 107 5.51 -5.19 -17.99
C HIS A 107 5.97 -6.64 -18.05
N LEU A 108 5.12 -7.57 -18.53
CA LEU A 108 5.51 -8.95 -18.77
C LEU A 108 6.64 -9.05 -19.81
N CYS A 109 6.58 -8.27 -20.90
CA CYS A 109 7.65 -8.18 -21.89
C CYS A 109 8.98 -7.63 -21.32
N LYS A 110 8.95 -6.99 -20.14
CA LYS A 110 10.13 -6.54 -19.40
C LYS A 110 10.58 -7.55 -18.32
N GLY A 111 9.95 -8.71 -18.25
CA GLY A 111 10.27 -9.78 -17.31
C GLY A 111 9.72 -9.58 -15.90
N ILE A 112 8.67 -8.78 -15.72
CA ILE A 112 8.05 -8.52 -14.40
C ILE A 112 6.53 -8.70 -14.45
N HIS A 113 5.93 -9.11 -13.33
CA HIS A 113 4.48 -9.20 -13.21
C HIS A 113 3.89 -7.89 -12.70
N TYR A 114 2.94 -7.31 -13.44
CA TYR A 114 2.16 -6.15 -12.99
C TYR A 114 0.75 -6.59 -12.62
N ARG A 115 0.28 -6.24 -11.40
CA ARG A 115 -1.01 -6.66 -10.85
C ARG A 115 -1.71 -5.53 -10.12
N TRP A 116 -3.03 -5.57 -10.17
CA TRP A 116 -3.92 -4.79 -9.31
C TRP A 116 -4.43 -5.69 -8.20
N ALA A 117 -4.56 -5.14 -6.99
CA ALA A 117 -5.20 -5.83 -5.88
C ALA A 117 -6.29 -4.95 -5.26
N PHE A 118 -7.31 -5.61 -4.72
CA PHE A 118 -8.50 -4.97 -4.15
C PHE A 118 -8.77 -5.54 -2.77
N PHE A 119 -9.46 -4.76 -1.94
CA PHE A 119 -9.98 -5.25 -0.67
C PHE A 119 -11.00 -6.37 -0.92
N MET A 120 -10.87 -7.44 -0.14
CA MET A 120 -11.79 -8.58 -0.13
C MET A 120 -12.13 -8.93 1.31
N ALA A 121 -13.41 -8.96 1.66
CA ALA A 121 -13.86 -9.42 2.96
C ALA A 121 -13.71 -10.95 3.07
N SER A 122 -13.01 -11.42 4.09
CA SER A 122 -12.78 -12.85 4.31
C SER A 122 -12.56 -13.15 5.79
N GLY A 123 -13.43 -13.95 6.40
CA GLY A 123 -13.25 -14.42 7.78
C GLY A 123 -12.00 -15.29 7.94
N LEU A 124 -11.76 -16.19 6.98
CA LEU A 124 -10.60 -17.09 6.99
C LEU A 124 -9.26 -16.32 7.04
N TYR A 125 -9.13 -15.26 6.24
CA TYR A 125 -7.92 -14.43 6.28
C TYR A 125 -7.84 -13.57 7.55
N LEU A 126 -8.97 -13.19 8.14
CA LEU A 126 -8.98 -12.51 9.43
C LEU A 126 -8.55 -13.44 10.57
N ASP A 127 -8.89 -14.72 10.53
CA ASP A 127 -8.43 -15.71 11.51
C ASP A 127 -6.91 -15.89 11.43
N GLU A 128 -6.34 -15.95 10.22
CA GLU A 128 -4.88 -15.99 10.02
C GLU A 128 -4.19 -14.72 10.54
N ILE A 129 -4.76 -13.54 10.27
CA ILE A 129 -4.24 -12.27 10.78
C ILE A 129 -4.34 -12.23 12.31
N ALA A 130 -5.44 -12.71 12.90
CA ALA A 130 -5.62 -12.78 14.35
C ALA A 130 -4.52 -13.63 15.01
N ALA A 131 -4.21 -14.80 14.45
CA ALA A 131 -3.10 -15.63 14.93
C ALA A 131 -1.73 -14.91 14.87
N LEU A 132 -1.50 -14.08 13.86
CA LEU A 132 -0.29 -13.25 13.78
C LEU A 132 -0.27 -12.12 14.81
N VAL A 133 -1.43 -11.58 15.17
CA VAL A 133 -1.57 -10.59 16.25
C VAL A 133 -1.35 -11.24 17.61
N ASP A 134 -2.00 -12.37 17.88
CA ASP A 134 -1.90 -13.09 19.16
C ASP A 134 -0.48 -13.58 19.44
N SER A 135 0.26 -13.96 18.38
CA SER A 135 1.69 -14.32 18.47
C SER A 135 2.64 -13.11 18.54
N GLY A 136 2.11 -11.88 18.57
CA GLY A 136 2.89 -10.64 18.68
C GLY A 136 3.66 -10.25 17.41
N LYS A 137 3.46 -10.95 16.29
CA LYS A 137 4.13 -10.66 15.00
C LYS A 137 3.54 -9.45 14.29
N ILE A 138 2.27 -9.13 14.56
CA ILE A 138 1.58 -7.95 14.08
C ILE A 138 1.05 -7.17 15.28
N GLN A 139 1.27 -5.87 15.28
CA GLN A 139 0.79 -4.97 16.34
C GLN A 139 -0.09 -3.87 15.73
N PRO A 140 -1.20 -3.51 16.37
CA PRO A 140 -2.04 -2.40 15.91
C PRO A 140 -1.29 -1.08 16.06
N VAL A 141 -1.34 -0.24 15.02
CA VAL A 141 -0.79 1.12 15.05
C VAL A 141 -1.95 2.09 15.09
N ILE A 142 -2.30 2.56 16.28
CA ILE A 142 -3.40 3.48 16.51
C ILE A 142 -2.83 4.90 16.61
N ASP A 143 -3.35 5.77 15.74
CA ASP A 143 -2.96 7.18 15.69
C ASP A 143 -3.82 8.00 16.66
N GLN A 144 -5.15 7.83 16.57
CA GLN A 144 -6.10 8.54 17.42
C GLN A 144 -7.38 7.74 17.61
N VAL A 145 -7.95 7.82 18.80
CA VAL A 145 -9.27 7.25 19.13
C VAL A 145 -10.25 8.38 19.37
N PHE A 146 -11.43 8.30 18.75
CA PHE A 146 -12.54 9.23 18.97
C PHE A 146 -13.72 8.49 19.61
N PRO A 147 -14.49 9.14 20.51
CA PRO A 147 -15.77 8.60 20.92
C PRO A 147 -16.78 8.64 19.75
N PHE A 148 -17.83 7.83 19.82
CA PHE A 148 -18.86 7.77 18.80
C PHE A 148 -19.52 9.12 18.49
N SER A 149 -19.69 9.98 19.51
CA SER A 149 -20.23 11.35 19.35
C SER A 149 -19.35 12.26 18.47
N GLU A 150 -18.09 11.88 18.21
CA GLU A 150 -17.12 12.68 17.46
C GLU A 150 -16.76 12.08 16.09
N VAL A 151 -17.56 11.15 15.56
CA VAL A 151 -17.37 10.61 14.21
C VAL A 151 -17.13 11.70 13.15
N PRO A 152 -17.86 12.83 13.10
CA PRO A 152 -17.57 13.90 12.14
C PRO A 152 -16.14 14.46 12.26
N LYS A 153 -15.64 14.65 13.49
CA LYS A 153 -14.26 15.12 13.72
C LYS A 153 -13.23 14.09 13.24
N ALA A 154 -13.53 12.80 13.42
CA ALA A 154 -12.67 11.71 12.95
C ALA A 154 -12.55 11.69 11.42
N PHE A 155 -13.66 11.93 10.71
CA PHE A 155 -13.68 12.07 9.25
C PHE A 155 -12.89 13.30 8.78
N LEU A 156 -13.08 14.47 9.41
CA LEU A 156 -12.31 15.68 9.10
C LEU A 156 -10.80 15.50 9.36
N LYS A 157 -10.41 14.67 10.33
CA LYS A 157 -9.01 14.29 10.54
C LYS A 157 -8.50 13.40 9.39
N LEU A 158 -9.28 12.39 8.99
CA LEU A 158 -8.92 11.48 7.91
C LEU A 158 -8.72 12.23 6.58
N GLU A 159 -9.62 13.16 6.26
CA GLU A 159 -9.59 13.96 5.04
C GLU A 159 -8.36 14.87 4.93
N ARG A 160 -7.84 15.35 6.07
CA ARG A 160 -6.58 16.12 6.13
C ARG A 160 -5.33 15.32 5.77
N GLY A 161 -5.43 13.99 5.64
CA GLY A 161 -4.34 13.12 5.23
C GLY A 161 -3.28 12.91 6.32
N HIS A 162 -2.04 12.65 5.88
CA HIS A 162 -0.87 12.45 6.76
C HIS A 162 -1.02 11.38 7.86
N ALA A 163 -1.81 10.34 7.60
CA ALA A 163 -2.07 9.28 8.58
C ALA A 163 -0.77 8.65 9.15
N ARG A 164 -0.76 8.43 10.46
CA ARG A 164 0.32 7.72 11.19
C ARG A 164 -0.26 6.52 11.92
N GLY A 165 -0.74 5.54 11.15
CA GLY A 165 -1.53 4.42 11.65
C GLY A 165 -3.02 4.62 11.37
N LYS A 166 -3.88 4.15 12.28
CA LYS A 166 -5.34 4.13 12.11
C LYS A 166 -6.05 5.09 13.07
N THR A 167 -7.05 5.78 12.55
CA THR A 167 -8.06 6.47 13.34
C THR A 167 -9.15 5.47 13.73
N VAL A 168 -9.45 5.35 15.02
CA VAL A 168 -10.40 4.37 15.57
C VAL A 168 -11.59 5.10 16.20
N ILE A 169 -12.79 4.54 16.06
CA ILE A 169 -13.99 5.02 16.75
C ILE A 169 -14.30 4.04 17.89
N ASN A 170 -14.39 4.56 19.12
CA ASN A 170 -14.92 3.80 20.24
C ASN A 170 -16.44 3.95 20.29
N VAL A 171 -17.14 2.84 20.08
CA VAL A 171 -18.61 2.78 20.04
C VAL A 171 -19.20 2.48 21.43
N ILE A 172 -18.40 1.96 22.36
CA ILE A 172 -18.88 1.60 23.70
C ILE A 172 -18.69 2.80 24.62
N ASN A 173 -19.80 3.39 25.09
CA ASN A 173 -19.79 4.21 26.29
C ASN A 173 -19.52 3.27 27.47
N LYS A 174 -18.40 3.46 28.18
CA LYS A 174 -18.34 2.96 29.56
C LYS A 174 -19.42 3.73 30.33
N MET A 175 -20.51 3.03 30.70
CA MET A 175 -21.41 3.48 31.76
C MET A 175 -20.63 3.51 33.07
#